data_AF-A0A959J639-F1
#
_entry.id   AF-A0A959J639-F1
#
_cell.length_a   1.000
_cell.length_b   1.000
_cell.length_c   1.000
_cell.angle_alpha   90.00
_cell.angle_beta   90.00
_cell.angle_gamma   90.00
#
_symmetry.space_group_name_H-M   'P 1'
#
loop_
_entity.id
_entity.type
_entity.pdbx_description
1 polymer ?
#
loop_
_entity_poly.entity_id
_entity_poly.type
_entity_poly.pdbx_seq_one_letter_code
_entity_poly.pdbx_strand_id
1 'polypeptide(L)'
;MISIEILGLRGYHETELLKANLIKALEHFEMDVQIAEVTDVDALVNTHVDGIPALVVNGEVLVQNEIPEVKDLELMLKNLFNKEKSSPMKKIITSTDFSTTSMEGFQFAMEMASLLEASVDLVHVYSGTFSPDQPIIMQTAPTQHEAIVRHLKNFEKKGVDAFKATSGKIPQVTTKAVLGFPEVELVKFSNQEDAYMVVMSTSGSHGISGKLFGTISTYVARKASCPVMLIPRETVFKPFRHILYASNFEGVDEKNIQRLTQFAQLFKANIHFVHVQTNKEATPTFKEVEDRILSVIFKEGDPSYSFEMTEVNSESIVEGLNRYAEEKKIDLVVMVSPHRHFLESLFHKSTTTAFAFNSTLPVMVLH
;
A
#
# COMPACT_ATOMS: atom_id res chain seq x y z
N MET A 1 21.18 -0.62 -2.26
CA MET A 1 22.63 -0.72 -2.04
C MET A 1 22.81 -0.95 -0.56
N ILE A 2 23.48 -2.03 -0.15
CA ILE A 2 23.65 -2.35 1.27
C ILE A 2 24.77 -1.45 1.83
N SER A 3 24.45 -0.71 2.89
CA SER A 3 25.44 0.06 3.64
C SER A 3 26.02 -0.81 4.73
N ILE A 4 27.35 -0.95 4.75
CA ILE A 4 28.05 -1.62 5.84
C ILE A 4 29.02 -0.65 6.49
N GLU A 5 28.95 -0.53 7.81
CA GLU A 5 29.81 0.32 8.61
C GLU A 5 30.57 -0.53 9.63
N ILE A 6 31.88 -0.33 9.70
CA ILE A 6 32.73 -0.88 10.75
C ILE A 6 33.07 0.25 11.71
N LEU A 7 32.69 0.06 12.97
CA LEU A 7 32.92 1.02 14.05
C LEU A 7 34.06 0.47 14.92
N GLY A 8 35.15 1.22 15.06
CA GLY A 8 36.29 0.80 15.86
C GLY A 8 37.46 1.77 15.84
N LEU A 9 38.54 1.47 16.55
CA LEU A 9 39.70 2.36 16.61
C LEU A 9 40.73 1.98 15.56
N ARG A 10 41.22 2.98 14.81
CA ARG A 10 42.23 2.77 13.76
C ARG A 10 43.50 2.15 14.33
N GLY A 11 43.94 1.03 13.75
CA GLY A 11 45.14 0.32 14.20
C GLY A 11 44.94 -0.56 15.44
N TYR A 12 43.71 -0.68 15.95
CA TYR A 12 43.38 -1.62 17.01
C TYR A 12 43.17 -3.03 16.44
N HIS A 13 43.85 -4.02 17.02
CA HIS A 13 43.92 -5.37 16.46
C HIS A 13 42.54 -5.99 16.21
N GLU A 14 41.61 -5.78 17.13
CA GLU A 14 40.26 -6.34 17.07
C GLU A 14 39.44 -5.76 15.92
N THR A 15 39.58 -4.45 15.66
CA THR A 15 38.90 -3.76 14.55
C THR A 15 39.43 -4.23 13.20
N GLU A 16 40.75 -4.36 13.06
CA GLU A 16 41.37 -4.87 11.83
C GLU A 16 41.00 -6.33 11.57
N LEU A 17 40.88 -7.14 12.63
CA LEU A 17 40.50 -8.55 12.53
C LEU A 17 39.03 -8.71 12.12
N LEU A 18 38.11 -7.93 12.70
CA LEU A 18 36.70 -7.92 12.29
C LEU A 18 36.55 -7.52 10.82
N LYS A 19 37.28 -6.49 10.38
CA LYS A 19 37.32 -6.05 8.98
C LYS A 19 37.83 -7.13 8.04
N ALA A 20 38.93 -7.79 8.39
CA ALA A 20 39.48 -8.88 7.59
C ALA A 20 38.52 -10.08 7.49
N ASN A 21 37.82 -10.42 8.58
CA ASN A 21 36.84 -11.50 8.57
C ASN A 21 35.61 -11.13 7.73
N LEU A 22 35.13 -9.89 7.81
CA LEU A 22 34.02 -9.37 7.01
C LEU A 22 34.32 -9.41 5.50
N ILE A 23 35.49 -8.91 5.08
CA ILE A 23 35.88 -8.89 3.67
C ILE A 23 35.88 -10.31 3.09
N LYS A 24 36.46 -11.28 3.83
CA LYS A 24 36.46 -12.70 3.42
C LYS A 24 35.05 -13.30 3.36
N ALA A 25 34.19 -12.96 4.32
CA ALA A 25 32.81 -13.41 4.29
C ALA A 25 32.06 -12.86 3.07
N LEU A 26 32.33 -11.61 2.69
CA LEU A 26 31.70 -10.94 1.54
C LEU A 26 32.13 -11.51 0.17
N GLU A 27 33.32 -12.13 0.05
CA GLU A 27 33.77 -12.78 -1.19
C GLU A 27 32.80 -13.87 -1.70
N HIS A 28 31.98 -14.44 -0.82
CA HIS A 28 30.97 -15.46 -1.15
C HIS A 28 29.65 -14.89 -1.69
N PHE A 29 29.53 -13.56 -1.81
CA PHE A 29 28.33 -12.87 -2.28
C PHE A 29 28.63 -12.08 -3.56
N GLU A 30 27.86 -12.32 -4.63
CA GLU A 30 27.94 -11.56 -5.89
C GLU A 30 27.22 -10.19 -5.75
N MET A 31 27.75 -9.29 -4.93
CA MET A 31 27.13 -7.99 -4.64
C MET A 31 28.16 -6.86 -4.52
N ASP A 32 27.82 -5.69 -5.07
CA ASP A 32 28.56 -4.44 -4.82
C ASP A 32 28.18 -3.89 -3.44
N VAL A 33 29.13 -3.95 -2.51
CA VAL A 33 28.96 -3.48 -1.13
C VAL A 33 29.96 -2.38 -0.85
N GLN A 34 29.48 -1.24 -0.32
CA GLN A 34 30.34 -0.19 0.20
C GLN A 34 30.55 -0.41 1.70
N ILE A 35 31.82 -0.52 2.10
CA ILE A 35 32.22 -0.62 3.50
C ILE A 35 32.77 0.74 3.91
N ALA A 36 32.11 1.39 4.87
CA ALA A 36 32.59 2.60 5.51
C ALA A 36 33.21 2.28 6.87
N GLU A 37 34.26 3.01 7.23
CA GLU A 37 34.94 2.86 8.52
C GLU A 37 34.73 4.12 9.36
N VAL A 38 34.12 3.95 10.53
CA VAL A 38 33.95 5.01 11.52
C VAL A 38 35.02 4.79 12.58
N THR A 39 36.09 5.59 12.50
CA THR A 39 37.25 5.48 13.40
C THR A 39 37.51 6.72 14.24
N ASP A 40 36.75 7.78 14.00
CA ASP A 40 36.80 9.01 14.76
C ASP A 40 36.07 8.85 16.10
N VAL A 41 36.71 9.26 17.19
CA VAL A 41 36.19 9.05 18.55
C VAL A 41 34.91 9.87 18.79
N ASP A 42 34.84 11.10 18.26
CA ASP A 42 33.65 11.94 18.41
C ASP A 42 32.48 11.39 17.59
N ALA A 43 32.76 10.83 16.41
CA ALA A 43 31.75 10.13 15.61
C ALA A 43 31.24 8.87 16.34
N LEU A 44 32.13 8.07 16.94
CA LEU A 44 31.76 6.83 17.64
C LEU A 44 30.87 7.08 18.87
N VAL A 45 31.10 8.15 19.63
CA VAL A 45 30.27 8.51 20.80
C VAL A 45 28.82 8.82 20.41
N ASN A 46 28.57 9.23 19.17
CA ASN A 46 27.23 9.56 18.67
C ASN A 46 26.55 8.38 17.96
N THR A 47 27.08 7.16 18.07
CA THR A 47 26.50 5.95 17.50
C THR A 47 25.62 5.21 18.52
N HIS A 48 24.79 4.29 18.04
CA HIS A 48 23.86 3.50 18.87
C HIS A 48 24.47 2.16 19.34
N VAL A 49 25.80 2.02 19.35
CA VAL A 49 26.48 0.78 19.76
C VAL A 49 26.88 0.81 21.23
N ASP A 50 26.77 -0.34 21.91
CA ASP A 50 27.15 -0.50 23.32
C ASP A 50 28.65 -0.79 23.49
N GLY A 51 29.38 -0.99 22.40
CA GLY A 51 30.83 -1.08 22.41
C GLY A 51 31.42 -1.47 21.05
N ILE A 52 32.75 -1.43 20.98
CA ILE A 52 33.54 -1.60 19.75
C ILE A 52 34.55 -2.76 19.91
N PRO A 53 34.95 -3.44 18.82
CA PRO A 53 34.53 -3.22 17.45
C PRO A 53 33.07 -3.62 17.22
N ALA A 54 32.40 -2.90 16.32
CA ALA A 54 31.03 -3.20 15.93
C ALA A 54 30.87 -3.20 14.41
N LEU A 55 29.95 -4.04 13.94
CA LEU A 55 29.54 -4.13 12.55
C LEU A 55 28.08 -3.69 12.46
N VAL A 56 27.83 -2.63 11.72
CA VAL A 56 26.49 -2.09 11.47
C VAL A 56 26.14 -2.30 10.01
N VAL A 57 24.96 -2.83 9.74
CA VAL A 57 24.44 -3.06 8.39
C VAL A 57 23.10 -2.37 8.26
N ASN A 58 22.98 -1.44 7.31
CA ASN A 58 21.78 -0.62 7.09
C ASN A 58 21.27 0.10 8.37
N GLY A 59 22.19 0.51 9.24
CA GLY A 59 21.87 1.19 10.49
C GLY A 59 21.50 0.27 11.67
N GLU A 60 21.44 -1.06 11.47
CA GLU A 60 21.24 -2.04 12.53
C GLU A 60 22.57 -2.65 12.99
N VAL A 61 22.76 -2.79 14.31
CA VAL A 61 23.94 -3.43 14.89
C VAL A 61 23.87 -4.94 14.68
N LEU A 62 24.78 -5.48 13.87
CA LEU A 62 24.89 -6.91 13.60
C LEU A 62 25.83 -7.62 14.57
N VAL A 63 26.90 -6.95 14.95
CA VAL A 63 27.94 -7.46 15.87
C VAL A 63 28.43 -6.29 16.73
N GLN A 64 28.69 -6.52 18.01
CA GLN A 64 29.37 -5.57 18.89
C GLN A 64 30.10 -6.29 20.02
N ASN A 65 31.25 -5.77 20.47
CA ASN A 65 32.07 -6.33 21.55
C ASN A 65 32.58 -7.76 21.32
N GLU A 66 32.57 -8.23 20.08
CA GLU A 66 33.06 -9.55 19.70
C GLU A 66 33.56 -9.56 18.25
N ILE A 67 34.34 -10.58 17.92
CA ILE A 67 34.90 -10.77 16.58
C ILE A 67 34.50 -12.16 16.10
N PRO A 68 33.37 -12.29 15.38
CA PRO A 68 32.93 -13.58 14.89
C PRO A 68 33.90 -14.15 13.86
N GLU A 69 33.93 -15.48 13.74
CA GLU A 69 34.68 -16.15 12.68
C GLU A 69 34.03 -15.88 11.32
N VAL A 70 34.80 -16.06 10.24
CA VAL A 70 34.34 -15.83 8.86
C VAL A 70 33.05 -16.59 8.57
N LYS A 71 32.92 -17.85 9.02
CA LYS A 71 31.73 -18.68 8.81
C LYS A 71 30.48 -18.15 9.51
N ASP A 72 30.66 -17.56 10.70
CA ASP A 72 29.54 -16.99 11.45
C ASP A 72 29.07 -15.69 10.77
N LEU A 73 30.02 -14.85 10.33
CA LEU A 73 29.70 -13.67 9.52
C LEU A 73 29.01 -14.06 8.21
N GLU A 74 29.47 -15.09 7.50
CA GLU A 74 28.79 -15.61 6.30
C GLU A 74 27.34 -15.99 6.59
N LEU A 75 27.08 -16.69 7.70
CA LEU A 75 25.72 -17.09 8.08
C LEU A 75 24.85 -15.88 8.46
N MET A 76 25.40 -14.95 9.24
CA MET A 76 24.71 -13.71 9.65
C MET A 76 24.36 -12.85 8.44
N LEU A 77 25.32 -12.62 7.54
CA LEU A 77 25.11 -11.87 6.30
C LEU A 77 24.16 -12.59 5.36
N LYS A 78 24.26 -13.92 5.22
CA LYS A 78 23.32 -14.70 4.42
C LYS A 78 21.90 -14.57 4.94
N ASN A 79 21.70 -14.62 6.25
CA ASN A 79 20.37 -14.43 6.85
C ASN A 79 19.86 -13.01 6.63
N LEU A 80 20.71 -12.00 6.76
CA LEU A 80 20.36 -10.59 6.55
C LEU A 80 20.00 -10.32 5.08
N PHE A 81 20.85 -10.75 4.13
CA PHE A 81 20.61 -10.60 2.70
C PHE A 81 19.43 -11.45 2.22
N ASN A 82 19.19 -12.61 2.84
CA ASN A 82 17.98 -13.38 2.57
C ASN A 82 16.74 -12.69 3.12
N LYS A 83 16.80 -12.04 4.28
CA LYS A 83 15.68 -11.27 4.85
C LYS A 83 15.28 -10.11 3.93
N GLU A 84 16.25 -9.45 3.28
CA GLU A 84 15.99 -8.45 2.23
C GLU A 84 15.48 -9.06 0.91
N LYS A 85 15.96 -10.24 0.52
CA LYS A 85 15.39 -11.01 -0.62
C LYS A 85 14.04 -11.64 -0.30
N SER A 86 13.64 -11.73 0.97
CA SER A 86 12.45 -12.43 1.45
C SER A 86 11.43 -11.50 2.10
N SER A 87 11.41 -10.20 1.80
CA SER A 87 10.14 -9.48 1.93
C SER A 87 9.16 -10.23 1.03
N PRO A 88 8.05 -10.78 1.56
CA PRO A 88 7.17 -11.58 0.73
C PRO A 88 6.69 -10.72 -0.45
N MET A 89 6.65 -11.31 -1.64
CA MET A 89 6.28 -10.59 -2.85
C MET A 89 4.97 -9.84 -2.61
N LYS A 90 4.98 -8.52 -2.79
CA LYS A 90 3.79 -7.68 -2.62
C LYS A 90 2.63 -8.28 -3.42
N LYS A 91 1.47 -8.39 -2.78
CA LYS A 91 0.22 -8.85 -3.39
C LYS A 91 -0.78 -7.73 -3.48
N ILE A 92 -1.33 -7.56 -4.67
CA ILE A 92 -2.55 -6.78 -4.88
C ILE A 92 -3.72 -7.75 -4.84
N ILE A 93 -4.60 -7.56 -3.87
CA ILE A 93 -5.83 -8.34 -3.75
C ILE A 93 -6.90 -7.64 -4.58
N THR A 94 -7.55 -8.36 -5.49
CA THR A 94 -8.70 -7.82 -6.22
C THR A 94 -9.86 -8.81 -6.22
N SER A 95 -11.08 -8.28 -6.27
CA SER A 95 -12.30 -9.08 -6.16
C SER A 95 -13.11 -9.05 -7.45
N THR A 96 -13.73 -10.18 -7.80
CA THR A 96 -14.67 -10.25 -8.92
C THR A 96 -15.99 -10.88 -8.52
N ASP A 97 -17.08 -10.34 -9.05
CA ASP A 97 -18.42 -10.94 -9.12
C ASP A 97 -18.79 -11.33 -10.56
N PHE A 98 -17.78 -11.45 -11.43
CA PHE A 98 -17.86 -11.70 -12.87
C PHE A 98 -18.53 -10.58 -13.70
N SER A 99 -18.81 -9.41 -13.11
CA SER A 99 -19.33 -8.25 -13.83
C SER A 99 -18.26 -7.56 -14.69
N THR A 100 -18.71 -6.73 -15.64
CA THR A 100 -17.83 -5.86 -16.44
C THR A 100 -17.07 -4.87 -15.56
N THR A 101 -17.71 -4.31 -14.54
CA THR A 101 -17.07 -3.36 -13.62
C THR A 101 -15.98 -4.05 -12.81
N SER A 102 -16.18 -5.30 -12.39
CA SER A 102 -15.12 -6.07 -11.74
C SER A 102 -13.94 -6.40 -12.68
N MET A 103 -14.18 -6.47 -14.00
CA MET A 103 -13.11 -6.63 -14.98
C MET A 103 -12.27 -5.35 -15.08
N GLU A 104 -12.89 -4.17 -15.06
CA GLU A 104 -12.18 -2.88 -14.99
C GLU A 104 -11.30 -2.81 -13.74
N GLY A 105 -11.83 -3.22 -12.59
CA GLY A 105 -11.07 -3.31 -11.34
C GLY A 105 -9.89 -4.29 -11.41
N PHE A 106 -10.08 -5.45 -12.02
CA PHE A 106 -9.00 -6.41 -12.26
C PHE A 106 -7.92 -5.88 -13.21
N GLN A 107 -8.31 -5.19 -14.29
CA GLN A 107 -7.38 -4.53 -15.20
C GLN A 107 -6.56 -3.45 -14.49
N PHE A 108 -7.22 -2.63 -13.68
CA PHE A 108 -6.54 -1.64 -12.85
C PHE A 108 -5.55 -2.29 -11.86
N ALA A 109 -5.93 -3.41 -11.24
CA ALA A 109 -5.07 -4.16 -10.35
C ALA A 109 -3.81 -4.70 -11.07
N MET A 110 -3.94 -5.16 -12.32
CA MET A 110 -2.80 -5.60 -13.12
C MET A 110 -1.87 -4.43 -13.49
N GLU A 111 -2.40 -3.26 -13.84
CA GLU A 111 -1.59 -2.06 -14.10
C GLU A 111 -0.79 -1.65 -12.86
N MET A 112 -1.47 -1.59 -11.70
CA MET A 112 -0.81 -1.31 -10.43
C MET A 112 0.24 -2.37 -10.08
N ALA A 113 -0.07 -3.65 -10.30
CA ALA A 113 0.86 -4.73 -10.00
C ALA A 113 2.10 -4.69 -10.90
N SER A 114 1.93 -4.32 -12.17
CA SER A 114 3.05 -4.15 -13.10
C SER A 114 3.98 -3.02 -12.66
N LEU A 115 3.43 -1.91 -12.15
CA LEU A 115 4.22 -0.77 -11.67
C LEU A 115 4.93 -1.06 -10.34
N LEU A 116 4.29 -1.84 -9.48
CA LEU A 116 4.79 -2.16 -8.13
C LEU A 116 5.66 -3.43 -8.10
N GLU A 117 5.87 -4.08 -9.24
CA GLU A 117 6.49 -5.40 -9.35
C GLU A 117 5.83 -6.44 -8.41
N ALA A 118 4.51 -6.35 -8.30
CA ALA A 118 3.68 -7.17 -7.41
C ALA A 118 2.99 -8.31 -8.17
N SER A 119 2.43 -9.26 -7.41
CA SER A 119 1.49 -10.26 -7.93
C SER A 119 0.04 -9.85 -7.65
N VAL A 120 -0.91 -10.49 -8.33
CA VAL A 120 -2.35 -10.25 -8.18
C VAL A 120 -3.02 -11.52 -7.66
N ASP A 121 -3.77 -11.39 -6.55
CA ASP A 121 -4.73 -12.39 -6.12
C ASP A 121 -6.13 -11.98 -6.58
N LEU A 122 -6.66 -12.67 -7.59
CA LEU A 122 -8.01 -12.49 -8.11
C LEU A 122 -8.99 -13.39 -7.34
N VAL A 123 -9.77 -12.78 -6.45
CA VAL A 123 -10.64 -13.46 -5.48
C VAL A 123 -12.10 -13.39 -5.93
N HIS A 124 -12.77 -14.54 -5.99
CA HIS A 124 -14.22 -14.61 -6.09
C HIS A 124 -14.78 -15.25 -4.82
N VAL A 125 -15.61 -14.50 -4.10
CA VAL A 125 -16.28 -15.01 -2.89
C VAL A 125 -17.71 -15.36 -3.25
N TYR A 126 -18.10 -16.61 -2.98
CA TYR A 126 -19.45 -17.11 -3.25
C TYR A 126 -20.09 -17.62 -1.96
N SER A 127 -21.41 -17.53 -1.87
CA SER A 127 -22.17 -18.13 -0.78
C SER A 127 -22.69 -19.50 -1.19
N GLY A 128 -22.79 -20.42 -0.23
CA GLY A 128 -23.51 -21.68 -0.43
C GLY A 128 -25.00 -21.38 -0.49
N THR A 129 -25.70 -21.86 -1.51
CA THR A 129 -27.16 -21.77 -1.57
C THR A 129 -27.73 -22.74 -0.54
N PHE A 130 -28.26 -22.22 0.57
CA PHE A 130 -29.13 -22.97 1.48
C PHE A 130 -30.58 -22.69 1.10
N SER A 131 -31.24 -23.64 0.44
CA SER A 131 -32.70 -23.63 0.27
C SER A 131 -33.33 -24.53 1.33
N PRO A 132 -34.17 -24.00 2.24
CA PRO A 132 -34.84 -24.79 3.29
C PRO A 132 -35.75 -25.90 2.74
N ASP A 133 -36.28 -25.71 1.53
CA ASP A 133 -37.31 -26.56 0.92
C ASP A 133 -36.75 -27.64 -0.02
N GLN A 134 -35.42 -27.73 -0.15
CA GLN A 134 -34.80 -28.82 -0.91
C GLN A 134 -34.25 -29.87 0.06
N PRO A 135 -34.62 -31.16 -0.08
CA PRO A 135 -33.86 -32.21 0.59
C PRO A 135 -32.39 -32.01 0.21
N ILE A 136 -31.48 -32.29 1.14
CA ILE A 136 -30.03 -32.28 0.87
C ILE A 136 -29.76 -33.38 -0.16
N ILE A 137 -30.01 -33.08 -1.44
CA ILE A 137 -29.32 -33.75 -2.51
C ILE A 137 -27.93 -33.16 -2.39
N MET A 138 -27.01 -33.93 -1.82
CA MET A 138 -25.58 -33.79 -2.12
C MET A 138 -25.44 -34.01 -3.64
N GLN A 139 -25.92 -33.09 -4.46
CA GLN A 139 -25.30 -32.84 -5.74
C GLN A 139 -23.91 -32.41 -5.34
N THR A 140 -22.98 -33.34 -5.54
CA THR A 140 -21.64 -33.30 -4.98
C THR A 140 -21.09 -31.88 -5.07
N ALA A 141 -20.95 -31.23 -3.92
CA ALA A 141 -20.32 -29.92 -3.72
C ALA A 141 -19.05 -29.66 -4.57
N PRO A 142 -18.24 -30.66 -4.97
CA PRO A 142 -17.18 -30.46 -5.97
C PRO A 142 -17.65 -29.82 -7.29
N THR A 143 -18.85 -30.10 -7.80
CA THR A 143 -19.28 -29.62 -9.15
C THR A 143 -19.51 -28.11 -9.23
N GLN A 144 -20.12 -27.49 -8.21
CA GLN A 144 -20.36 -26.04 -8.21
C GLN A 144 -19.06 -25.26 -8.01
N HIS A 145 -18.22 -25.70 -7.07
CA HIS A 145 -16.92 -25.08 -6.84
C HIS A 145 -16.03 -25.20 -8.09
N GLU A 146 -15.95 -26.38 -8.71
CA GLU A 146 -15.21 -26.59 -9.96
C GLU A 146 -15.72 -25.69 -11.10
N ALA A 147 -17.03 -25.52 -11.21
CA ALA A 147 -17.63 -24.62 -12.20
C ALA A 147 -17.23 -23.15 -11.94
N ILE A 148 -17.24 -22.71 -10.69
CA ILE A 148 -16.79 -21.36 -10.29
C ILE A 148 -15.31 -21.19 -10.58
N VAL A 149 -14.45 -22.15 -10.21
CA VAL A 149 -13.01 -22.11 -10.49
C VAL A 149 -12.76 -22.01 -12.00
N ARG A 150 -13.48 -22.79 -12.81
CA ARG A 150 -13.39 -22.72 -14.28
C ARG A 150 -13.82 -21.36 -14.82
N HIS A 151 -14.90 -20.79 -14.28
CA HIS A 151 -15.35 -19.45 -14.67
C HIS A 151 -14.31 -18.40 -14.29
N LEU A 152 -13.76 -18.47 -13.08
CA LEU A 152 -12.72 -17.57 -12.60
C LEU A 152 -11.45 -17.64 -13.44
N LYS A 153 -11.03 -18.84 -13.87
CA LYS A 153 -9.94 -19.01 -14.83
C LYS A 153 -10.21 -18.40 -16.20
N ASN A 154 -11.45 -18.50 -16.70
CA ASN A 154 -11.82 -17.83 -17.95
C ASN A 154 -11.85 -16.31 -17.80
N PHE A 155 -12.29 -15.80 -16.64
CA PHE A 155 -12.29 -14.38 -16.31
C PHE A 155 -10.85 -13.84 -16.24
N GLU A 156 -9.97 -14.52 -15.49
CA GLU A 156 -8.54 -14.25 -15.43
C GLU A 156 -7.94 -14.15 -16.84
N LYS A 157 -8.16 -15.19 -17.67
CA LYS A 157 -7.64 -15.23 -19.03
C LYS A 157 -8.07 -14.03 -19.86
N LYS A 158 -9.36 -13.66 -19.81
CA LYS A 158 -9.88 -12.49 -20.55
C LYS A 158 -9.20 -11.19 -20.12
N GLY A 159 -9.02 -10.99 -18.81
CA GLY A 159 -8.34 -9.80 -18.30
C GLY A 159 -6.87 -9.78 -18.73
N VAL A 160 -6.14 -10.88 -18.54
CA VAL A 160 -4.72 -11.00 -18.91
C VAL A 160 -4.53 -10.80 -20.42
N ASP A 161 -5.39 -11.36 -21.26
CA ASP A 161 -5.29 -11.18 -22.72
C ASP A 161 -5.59 -9.74 -23.15
N ALA A 162 -6.51 -9.05 -22.48
CA ALA A 162 -6.75 -7.62 -22.71
C ALA A 162 -5.54 -6.77 -22.27
N PHE A 163 -4.92 -7.08 -21.12
CA PHE A 163 -3.75 -6.37 -20.61
C PHE A 163 -2.52 -6.54 -21.52
N LYS A 164 -2.29 -7.74 -22.07
CA LYS A 164 -1.21 -7.99 -23.05
C LYS A 164 -1.32 -7.11 -24.29
N ALA A 165 -2.53 -6.71 -24.66
CA ALA A 165 -2.74 -5.87 -25.85
C ALA A 165 -2.33 -4.41 -25.61
N THR A 166 -2.22 -3.97 -24.35
CA THR A 166 -1.99 -2.58 -23.98
C THR A 166 -0.66 -2.33 -23.28
N SER A 167 -0.12 -3.34 -22.58
CA SER A 167 0.91 -3.14 -21.55
C SER A 167 2.02 -4.21 -21.59
N GLY A 168 3.13 -3.94 -20.87
CA GLY A 168 4.37 -4.73 -20.87
C GLY A 168 4.32 -6.02 -20.03
N LYS A 169 5.27 -6.17 -19.08
CA LYS A 169 5.46 -7.38 -18.28
C LYS A 169 4.17 -7.76 -17.53
N ILE A 170 3.66 -8.96 -17.78
CA ILE A 170 2.42 -9.44 -17.18
C ILE A 170 2.70 -9.81 -15.72
N PRO A 171 1.95 -9.26 -14.74
CA PRO A 171 2.03 -9.69 -13.35
C PRO A 171 1.63 -11.16 -13.18
N GLN A 172 2.18 -11.83 -12.18
CA GLN A 172 1.70 -13.16 -11.78
C GLN A 172 0.27 -13.02 -11.23
N VAL A 173 -0.68 -13.78 -11.77
CA VAL A 173 -2.06 -13.82 -11.27
C VAL A 173 -2.36 -15.18 -10.63
N THR A 174 -2.92 -15.16 -9.43
CA THR A 174 -3.46 -16.35 -8.74
C THR A 174 -4.95 -16.17 -8.51
N THR A 175 -5.74 -17.17 -8.87
CA THR A 175 -7.20 -17.15 -8.70
C THR A 175 -7.62 -17.89 -7.45
N LYS A 176 -8.52 -17.29 -6.64
CA LYS A 176 -9.03 -17.87 -5.40
C LYS A 176 -10.55 -17.85 -5.38
N ALA A 177 -11.18 -19.02 -5.41
CA ALA A 177 -12.62 -19.17 -5.19
C ALA A 177 -12.86 -19.53 -3.72
N VAL A 178 -13.56 -18.66 -2.99
CA VAL A 178 -13.72 -18.77 -1.53
C VAL A 178 -15.19 -18.83 -1.16
N LEU A 179 -15.57 -19.80 -0.34
CA LEU A 179 -16.91 -19.88 0.24
C LEU A 179 -16.99 -18.93 1.45
N GLY A 180 -17.91 -17.97 1.43
CA GLY A 180 -18.09 -17.04 2.55
C GLY A 180 -18.87 -15.78 2.22
N PHE A 181 -18.69 -14.75 3.05
CA PHE A 181 -19.22 -13.40 2.83
C PHE A 181 -18.14 -12.50 2.24
N PRO A 182 -18.36 -11.86 1.08
CA PRO A 182 -17.32 -11.11 0.38
C PRO A 182 -16.61 -10.07 1.25
N GLU A 183 -17.35 -9.27 2.01
CA GLU A 183 -16.82 -8.22 2.84
C GLU A 183 -15.97 -8.73 4.01
N VAL A 184 -16.26 -9.94 4.51
CA VAL A 184 -15.49 -10.58 5.58
C VAL A 184 -14.21 -11.21 5.02
N GLU A 185 -14.33 -11.96 3.93
CA GLU A 185 -13.19 -12.66 3.33
C GLU A 185 -12.17 -11.69 2.74
N LEU A 186 -12.61 -10.60 2.07
CA LEU A 186 -11.69 -9.60 1.53
C LEU A 186 -10.91 -8.85 2.63
N VAL A 187 -11.53 -8.58 3.78
CA VAL A 187 -10.82 -8.05 4.95
C VAL A 187 -9.80 -9.06 5.48
N LYS A 188 -10.12 -10.36 5.51
CA LYS A 188 -9.15 -11.39 5.87
C LYS A 188 -7.96 -11.43 4.91
N PHE A 189 -8.19 -11.32 3.60
CA PHE A 189 -7.10 -11.21 2.62
C PHE A 189 -6.23 -9.97 2.87
N SER A 190 -6.82 -8.83 3.22
CA SER A 190 -6.04 -7.62 3.53
C SER A 190 -5.11 -7.76 4.74
N ASN A 191 -5.39 -8.69 5.65
CA ASN A 191 -4.56 -8.96 6.83
C ASN A 191 -3.38 -9.91 6.56
N GLN A 192 -3.22 -10.40 5.33
CA GLN A 192 -2.05 -11.22 4.98
C GLN A 192 -0.79 -10.34 5.02
N GLU A 193 0.32 -10.90 5.49
CA GLU A 193 1.58 -10.16 5.67
C GLU A 193 2.09 -9.54 4.36
N ASP A 194 1.74 -10.14 3.23
CA ASP A 194 2.15 -9.72 1.89
C ASP A 194 1.07 -8.94 1.12
N ALA A 195 -0.09 -8.69 1.73
CA ALA A 195 -1.15 -7.88 1.14
C ALA A 195 -0.76 -6.39 1.14
N TYR A 196 -0.27 -5.93 -0.01
CA TYR A 196 0.16 -4.54 -0.19
C TYR A 196 -1.03 -3.58 -0.37
N MET A 197 -2.07 -4.02 -1.09
CA MET A 197 -3.24 -3.20 -1.40
C MET A 197 -4.42 -4.07 -1.79
N VAL A 198 -5.64 -3.61 -1.49
CA VAL A 198 -6.87 -4.12 -2.12
C VAL A 198 -7.30 -3.18 -3.25
N VAL A 199 -7.50 -3.70 -4.45
CA VAL A 199 -8.06 -2.96 -5.59
C VAL A 199 -9.44 -3.52 -5.92
N MET A 200 -10.48 -2.70 -5.86
CA MET A 200 -11.85 -3.14 -6.10
C MET A 200 -12.68 -2.08 -6.78
N SER A 201 -13.62 -2.51 -7.60
CA SER A 201 -14.57 -1.60 -8.24
C SER A 201 -15.55 -1.06 -7.22
N THR A 202 -15.99 0.19 -7.41
CA THR A 202 -16.95 0.84 -6.50
C THR A 202 -18.32 0.19 -6.53
N SER A 203 -18.65 -0.55 -7.59
CA SER A 203 -19.95 -1.17 -7.76
C SER A 203 -19.82 -2.54 -8.44
N GLY A 204 -20.67 -3.47 -8.02
CA GLY A 204 -20.81 -4.78 -8.67
C GLY A 204 -21.97 -4.82 -9.67
N SER A 205 -22.31 -6.04 -10.06
CA SER A 205 -23.40 -6.45 -10.96
C SER A 205 -24.78 -5.84 -10.63
N HIS A 206 -25.06 -5.58 -9.36
CA HIS A 206 -26.35 -5.06 -8.87
C HIS A 206 -26.32 -3.55 -8.56
N GLY A 207 -25.21 -2.86 -8.86
CA GLY A 207 -25.07 -1.43 -8.57
C GLY A 207 -26.07 -0.60 -9.35
N ILE A 208 -26.92 0.15 -8.62
CA ILE A 208 -27.84 1.16 -9.17
C ILE A 208 -27.01 2.16 -9.99
N SER A 209 -27.50 2.54 -11.18
CA SER A 209 -26.90 3.58 -12.01
C SER A 209 -26.68 4.86 -11.18
N GLY A 210 -25.43 5.21 -10.89
CA GLY A 210 -25.10 6.38 -10.10
C GLY A 210 -23.68 6.37 -9.53
N LYS A 211 -23.29 7.50 -8.95
CA LYS A 211 -21.97 7.80 -8.36
C LYS A 211 -21.82 7.26 -6.92
N LEU A 212 -22.37 6.08 -6.64
CA LEU A 212 -22.44 5.51 -5.29
C LEU A 212 -21.46 4.33 -5.14
N PHE A 213 -20.72 4.30 -4.03
CA PHE A 213 -19.97 3.11 -3.63
C PHE A 213 -20.90 2.02 -3.10
N GLY A 214 -20.62 0.77 -3.44
CA GLY A 214 -21.38 -0.39 -3.05
C GLY A 214 -21.02 -0.85 -1.64
N THR A 215 -21.98 -1.47 -0.96
CA THR A 215 -21.88 -1.86 0.46
C THR A 215 -20.63 -2.68 0.78
N ILE A 216 -20.27 -3.64 -0.07
CA ILE A 216 -19.07 -4.47 0.11
C ILE A 216 -17.81 -3.60 -0.01
N SER A 217 -17.73 -2.76 -1.04
CA SER A 217 -16.54 -1.93 -1.29
C SER A 217 -16.28 -0.95 -0.15
N THR A 218 -17.34 -0.31 0.35
CA THR A 218 -17.29 0.53 1.54
C THR A 218 -16.84 -0.25 2.76
N TYR A 219 -17.41 -1.42 3.00
CA TYR A 219 -17.10 -2.20 4.18
C TYR A 219 -15.61 -2.54 4.21
N VAL A 220 -15.06 -3.00 3.08
CA VAL A 220 -13.64 -3.32 2.93
C VAL A 220 -12.79 -2.05 3.09
N ALA A 221 -13.13 -0.96 2.42
CA ALA A 221 -12.43 0.32 2.58
C ALA A 221 -12.39 0.83 4.03
N ARG A 222 -13.38 0.47 4.86
CA ARG A 222 -13.43 0.85 6.29
C ARG A 222 -12.69 -0.10 7.22
N LYS A 223 -12.41 -1.33 6.80
CA LYS A 223 -12.01 -2.44 7.69
C LYS A 223 -10.72 -3.14 7.30
N ALA A 224 -10.24 -2.94 6.07
CA ALA A 224 -8.98 -3.47 5.62
C ALA A 224 -7.81 -2.93 6.46
N SER A 225 -6.74 -3.72 6.56
CA SER A 225 -5.50 -3.34 7.24
C SER A 225 -4.41 -2.82 6.30
N CYS A 226 -4.62 -2.94 4.99
CA CYS A 226 -3.82 -2.34 3.94
C CYS A 226 -4.64 -1.34 3.12
N PRO A 227 -3.98 -0.43 2.37
CA PRO A 227 -4.66 0.54 1.50
C PRO A 227 -5.72 -0.10 0.60
N VAL A 228 -6.84 0.60 0.41
CA VAL A 228 -7.92 0.17 -0.48
C VAL A 228 -8.09 1.18 -1.61
N MET A 229 -7.86 0.74 -2.84
CA MET A 229 -8.11 1.50 -4.06
C MET A 229 -9.49 1.14 -4.63
N LEU A 230 -10.36 2.12 -4.66
CA LEU A 230 -11.72 2.05 -5.17
C LEU A 230 -11.77 2.61 -6.59
N ILE A 231 -12.19 1.78 -7.54
CA ILE A 231 -12.18 2.09 -8.98
C ILE A 231 -13.61 2.33 -9.49
N PRO A 232 -13.99 3.58 -9.84
CA PRO A 232 -15.30 3.86 -10.42
C PRO A 232 -15.53 3.11 -11.74
N ARG A 233 -16.80 2.99 -12.14
CA ARG A 233 -17.14 2.44 -13.46
C ARG A 233 -16.49 3.28 -14.56
N GLU A 234 -16.15 2.63 -15.68
CA GLU A 234 -15.61 3.28 -16.88
C GLU A 234 -14.26 3.99 -16.62
N THR A 235 -13.56 3.61 -15.55
CA THR A 235 -12.23 4.13 -15.25
C THR A 235 -11.20 3.40 -16.10
N VAL A 236 -10.50 4.14 -16.95
CA VAL A 236 -9.30 3.66 -17.64
C VAL A 236 -8.08 4.06 -16.85
N PHE A 237 -7.16 3.13 -16.66
CA PHE A 237 -5.89 3.41 -15.99
C PHE A 237 -5.10 4.50 -16.73
N LYS A 238 -4.59 5.47 -15.97
CA LYS A 238 -3.65 6.48 -16.43
C LYS A 238 -2.67 6.77 -15.28
N PRO A 239 -1.40 7.10 -15.57
CA PRO A 239 -0.47 7.57 -14.55
C PRO A 239 -1.06 8.77 -13.80
N PHE A 240 -1.00 8.73 -12.47
CA PHE A 240 -1.49 9.81 -11.63
C PHE A 240 -0.53 11.00 -11.70
N ARG A 241 -1.00 12.15 -12.19
CA ARG A 241 -0.20 13.38 -12.23
C ARG A 241 -0.54 14.30 -11.06
N HIS A 242 -1.81 14.31 -10.66
CA HIS A 242 -2.30 15.13 -9.57
C HIS A 242 -3.03 14.25 -8.54
N ILE A 243 -2.49 14.18 -7.33
CA ILE A 243 -3.05 13.39 -6.24
C ILE A 243 -3.55 14.35 -5.16
N LEU A 244 -4.85 14.31 -4.87
CA LEU A 244 -5.43 15.07 -3.76
C LEU A 244 -5.34 14.28 -2.47
N TYR A 245 -4.81 14.87 -1.41
CA TYR A 245 -4.85 14.32 -0.07
C TYR A 245 -5.92 15.04 0.76
N ALA A 246 -7.02 14.32 1.00
CA ALA A 246 -8.11 14.75 1.85
C ALA A 246 -7.94 14.15 3.25
N SER A 247 -7.65 15.01 4.23
CA SER A 247 -7.61 14.64 5.64
C SER A 247 -8.41 15.66 6.45
N ASN A 248 -8.97 15.23 7.58
CA ASN A 248 -9.49 16.14 8.61
C ASN A 248 -8.36 16.80 9.43
N PHE A 249 -7.10 16.44 9.15
CA PHE A 249 -5.85 16.91 9.79
C PHE A 249 -5.78 16.77 11.32
N GLU A 250 -6.84 16.28 11.95
CA GLU A 250 -6.83 15.71 13.29
C GLU A 250 -5.92 14.49 13.30
N GLY A 251 -4.74 14.64 13.89
CA GLY A 251 -3.77 13.55 13.99
C GLY A 251 -3.11 13.21 12.66
N VAL A 252 -2.54 14.22 11.98
CA VAL A 252 -1.53 14.02 10.92
C VAL A 252 -0.64 12.84 11.29
N ASP A 253 -0.81 11.74 10.57
CA ASP A 253 -0.06 10.50 10.78
C ASP A 253 1.11 10.48 9.82
N GLU A 254 2.32 10.63 10.37
CA GLU A 254 3.59 10.57 9.66
C GLU A 254 3.66 9.33 8.75
N LYS A 255 3.16 8.18 9.20
CA LYS A 255 3.17 6.94 8.41
C LYS A 255 2.32 7.04 7.15
N ASN A 256 1.16 7.69 7.24
CA ASN A 256 0.26 7.84 6.11
C ASN A 256 0.79 8.87 5.09
N ILE A 257 1.47 9.92 5.55
CA ILE A 257 2.19 10.84 4.65
C ILE A 257 3.37 10.12 3.99
N GLN A 258 4.16 9.34 4.72
CA GLN A 258 5.24 8.54 4.14
C GLN A 258 4.72 7.56 3.08
N ARG A 259 3.63 6.84 3.36
CA ARG A 259 2.97 5.96 2.38
C ARG A 259 2.50 6.71 1.14
N LEU A 260 1.84 7.86 1.33
CA LEU A 260 1.37 8.70 0.23
C LEU A 260 2.53 9.18 -0.65
N THR A 261 3.61 9.66 -0.05
CA THR A 261 4.75 10.25 -0.75
C THR A 261 5.52 9.19 -1.52
N GLN A 262 5.76 8.02 -0.91
CA GLN A 262 6.30 6.84 -1.61
C GLN A 262 5.42 6.42 -2.79
N PHE A 263 4.09 6.43 -2.62
CA PHE A 263 3.16 6.11 -3.70
C PHE A 263 3.19 7.16 -4.83
N ALA A 264 3.20 8.45 -4.49
CA ALA A 264 3.25 9.54 -5.45
C ALA A 264 4.56 9.54 -6.26
N GLN A 265 5.68 9.16 -5.65
CA GLN A 265 6.98 9.03 -6.30
C GLN A 265 6.98 8.03 -7.47
N LEU A 266 6.18 6.95 -7.39
CA LEU A 266 6.02 5.98 -8.48
C LEU A 266 5.59 6.64 -9.80
N PHE A 267 4.83 7.74 -9.69
CA PHE A 267 4.28 8.46 -10.82
C PHE A 267 4.93 9.83 -11.04
N LYS A 268 5.84 10.25 -10.14
CA LYS A 268 6.32 11.64 -10.02
C LYS A 268 5.13 12.63 -9.94
N ALA A 269 4.10 12.24 -9.20
CA ALA A 269 2.87 13.00 -9.10
C ALA A 269 3.04 14.27 -8.25
N ASN A 270 2.29 15.32 -8.59
CA ASN A 270 2.08 16.46 -7.73
C ASN A 270 1.06 16.10 -6.63
N ILE A 271 1.42 16.32 -5.37
CA ILE A 271 0.52 16.08 -4.23
C ILE A 271 -0.17 17.39 -3.83
N HIS A 272 -1.49 17.38 -3.76
CA HIS A 272 -2.31 18.51 -3.34
C HIS A 272 -2.82 18.23 -1.92
N PHE A 273 -2.20 18.82 -0.91
CA PHE A 273 -2.69 18.76 0.47
C PHE A 273 -3.79 19.80 0.64
N VAL A 274 -5.04 19.35 0.72
CA VAL A 274 -6.21 20.24 0.71
C VAL A 274 -6.92 20.21 2.05
N HIS A 275 -7.02 21.39 2.67
CA HIS A 275 -7.83 21.61 3.87
C HIS A 275 -9.11 22.32 3.52
N VAL A 276 -10.25 21.75 3.91
CA VAL A 276 -11.55 22.39 3.71
C VAL A 276 -12.01 23.01 5.02
N GLN A 277 -12.01 24.33 5.07
CA GLN A 277 -12.54 25.08 6.19
C GLN A 277 -14.05 25.20 6.05
N THR A 278 -14.78 24.72 7.07
CA THR A 278 -16.24 24.88 7.17
C THR A 278 -16.59 25.85 8.30
N ASN A 279 -17.73 26.51 8.19
CA ASN A 279 -18.19 27.50 9.19
C ASN A 279 -18.66 26.88 10.53
N LYS A 280 -18.59 25.55 10.67
CA LYS A 280 -19.25 24.82 11.78
C LYS A 280 -18.29 24.18 12.78
N GLU A 281 -17.00 24.07 12.46
CA GLU A 281 -16.03 23.32 13.28
C GLU A 281 -14.80 24.17 13.62
N ALA A 282 -14.37 24.10 14.89
CA ALA A 282 -13.09 24.63 15.33
C ALA A 282 -11.99 23.64 14.96
N THR A 283 -11.43 23.81 13.76
CA THR A 283 -10.31 23.03 13.23
C THR A 283 -8.97 23.58 13.74
N PRO A 284 -7.90 22.76 13.81
CA PRO A 284 -6.54 23.27 13.95
C PRO A 284 -6.29 24.36 12.90
N THR A 285 -5.52 25.38 13.25
CA THR A 285 -5.21 26.42 12.25
C THR A 285 -4.47 25.77 11.08
N PHE A 286 -4.80 26.17 9.84
CA PHE A 286 -4.15 25.65 8.62
C PHE A 286 -2.62 25.62 8.74
N LYS A 287 -2.05 26.60 9.44
CA LYS A 287 -0.62 26.71 9.73
C LYS A 287 -0.06 25.56 10.59
N GLU A 288 -0.76 25.13 11.65
CA GLU A 288 -0.30 24.01 12.48
C GLU A 288 -0.25 22.70 11.71
N VAL A 289 -1.22 22.52 10.81
CA VAL A 289 -1.30 21.38 9.90
C VAL A 289 -0.19 21.42 8.87
N GLU A 290 0.03 22.59 8.28
CA GLU A 290 1.11 22.86 7.33
C GLU A 290 2.47 22.52 7.93
N ASP A 291 2.79 23.05 9.11
CA ASP A 291 4.06 22.81 9.80
C ASP A 291 4.31 21.31 10.06
N ARG A 292 3.26 20.54 10.40
CA ARG A 292 3.35 19.09 10.61
C ARG A 292 3.61 18.31 9.32
N ILE A 293 2.97 18.70 8.22
CA ILE A 293 3.17 18.03 6.94
C ILE A 293 4.57 18.34 6.40
N LEU A 294 4.98 19.61 6.48
CA LEU A 294 6.31 20.04 6.06
C LEU A 294 7.40 19.32 6.87
N SER A 295 7.24 19.16 8.19
CA SER A 295 8.23 18.45 9.00
C SER A 295 8.41 16.99 8.60
N VAL A 296 7.34 16.32 8.14
CA VAL A 296 7.41 14.95 7.61
C VAL A 296 8.02 14.92 6.22
N ILE A 297 7.60 15.83 5.32
CA ILE A 297 8.09 15.88 3.93
C ILE A 297 9.59 16.15 3.87
N PHE A 298 10.10 17.07 4.69
CA PHE A 298 11.50 17.48 4.69
C PHE A 298 12.38 16.68 5.67
N LYS A 299 11.83 15.67 6.34
CA LYS A 299 12.55 14.87 7.35
C LYS A 299 13.82 14.21 6.78
N GLU A 300 13.78 13.77 5.53
CA GLU A 300 14.87 13.07 4.84
C GLU A 300 15.56 13.96 3.78
N GLY A 301 15.28 15.26 3.77
CA GLY A 301 15.79 16.23 2.78
C GLY A 301 14.72 16.69 1.79
N ASP A 302 15.16 17.25 0.66
CA ASP A 302 14.25 17.80 -0.36
C ASP A 302 13.46 16.68 -1.07
N PRO A 303 12.12 16.79 -1.20
CA PRO A 303 11.31 15.78 -1.83
C PRO A 303 11.59 15.68 -3.34
N SER A 304 11.62 14.45 -3.85
CA SER A 304 11.78 14.17 -5.29
C SER A 304 10.48 14.32 -6.11
N TYR A 305 9.44 14.91 -5.51
CA TYR A 305 8.11 15.14 -6.07
C TYR A 305 7.65 16.56 -5.75
N SER A 306 6.74 17.11 -6.55
CA SER A 306 6.14 18.41 -6.24
C SER A 306 4.95 18.24 -5.30
N PHE A 307 4.69 19.25 -4.49
CA PHE A 307 3.47 19.32 -3.70
C PHE A 307 2.97 20.76 -3.61
N GLU A 308 1.67 20.93 -3.40
CA GLU A 308 1.04 22.19 -3.04
C GLU A 308 0.11 21.99 -1.85
N MET A 309 0.01 23.02 -1.01
CA MET A 309 -0.88 23.05 0.14
C MET A 309 -1.92 24.13 -0.10
N THR A 310 -3.21 23.82 0.08
CA THR A 310 -4.29 24.78 -0.21
C THR A 310 -5.40 24.68 0.82
N GLU A 311 -5.83 25.84 1.30
CA GLU A 311 -7.06 25.99 2.07
C GLU A 311 -8.24 26.33 1.15
N VAL A 312 -9.35 25.62 1.31
CA VAL A 312 -10.59 25.79 0.54
C VAL A 312 -11.72 26.12 1.49
N ASN A 313 -12.38 27.24 1.25
CA ASN A 313 -13.60 27.60 1.99
C ASN A 313 -14.82 26.95 1.34
N SER A 314 -15.61 26.22 2.12
CA SER A 314 -16.84 25.58 1.64
C SER A 314 -17.82 25.33 2.78
N GLU A 315 -19.13 25.35 2.49
CA GLU A 315 -20.16 24.95 3.47
C GLU A 315 -20.12 23.44 3.77
N SER A 316 -19.59 22.65 2.83
CA SER A 316 -19.46 21.21 2.89
C SER A 316 -18.05 20.78 2.48
N ILE A 317 -17.41 19.94 3.30
CA ILE A 317 -16.09 19.34 3.02
C ILE A 317 -16.10 18.69 1.64
N VAL A 318 -17.14 17.90 1.40
CA VAL A 318 -17.32 17.11 0.19
C VAL A 318 -17.43 17.98 -1.05
N GLU A 319 -18.23 19.04 -0.98
CA GLU A 319 -18.40 19.96 -2.10
C GLU A 319 -17.10 20.68 -2.40
N GLY A 320 -16.39 21.12 -1.35
CA GLY A 320 -15.09 21.79 -1.47
C GLY A 320 -14.05 20.89 -2.14
N LEU A 321 -13.95 19.63 -1.71
CA LEU A 321 -13.03 18.65 -2.29
C LEU A 321 -13.38 18.29 -3.74
N ASN A 322 -14.66 18.09 -4.07
CA ASN A 322 -15.08 17.79 -5.45
C ASN A 322 -14.81 18.96 -6.40
N ARG A 323 -15.16 20.19 -5.97
CA ARG A 323 -14.89 21.40 -6.75
C ARG A 323 -13.40 21.57 -7.01
N TYR A 324 -12.58 21.44 -5.97
CA TYR A 324 -11.12 21.50 -6.11
C TYR A 324 -10.60 20.39 -7.03
N ALA A 325 -11.12 19.16 -6.91
CA ALA A 325 -10.72 18.03 -7.73
C ALA A 325 -10.96 18.26 -9.22
N GLU A 326 -12.11 18.85 -9.56
CA GLU A 326 -12.45 19.23 -10.94
C GLU A 326 -11.56 20.37 -11.46
N GLU A 327 -11.41 21.45 -10.68
CA GLU A 327 -10.62 22.63 -11.06
C GLU A 327 -9.14 22.30 -11.30
N LYS A 328 -8.55 21.49 -10.41
CA LYS A 328 -7.14 21.09 -10.48
C LYS A 328 -6.89 19.83 -11.31
N LYS A 329 -7.94 19.25 -11.91
CA LYS A 329 -7.87 18.03 -12.73
C LYS A 329 -7.17 16.88 -11.98
N ILE A 330 -7.59 16.67 -10.74
CA ILE A 330 -7.08 15.59 -9.90
C ILE A 330 -7.33 14.24 -10.57
N ASP A 331 -6.35 13.35 -10.50
CA ASP A 331 -6.42 12.00 -11.06
C ASP A 331 -6.74 10.93 -10.01
N LEU A 332 -6.36 11.18 -8.75
CA LEU A 332 -6.58 10.29 -7.62
C LEU A 332 -6.89 11.10 -6.37
N VAL A 333 -7.87 10.65 -5.61
CA VAL A 333 -8.15 11.19 -4.27
C VAL A 333 -7.71 10.19 -3.22
N VAL A 334 -6.90 10.64 -2.28
CA VAL A 334 -6.43 9.87 -1.14
C VAL A 334 -7.14 10.38 0.09
N MET A 335 -7.77 9.47 0.81
CA MET A 335 -8.46 9.72 2.05
C MET A 335 -7.76 8.99 3.18
N VAL A 336 -7.57 9.67 4.30
CA VAL A 336 -7.04 9.05 5.52
C VAL A 336 -8.12 8.96 6.57
N SER A 337 -8.21 7.80 7.21
CA SER A 337 -9.22 7.52 8.23
C SER A 337 -8.60 7.38 9.62
N PRO A 338 -8.17 8.48 10.28
CA PRO A 338 -7.53 8.41 11.61
C PRO A 338 -8.52 7.93 12.71
N HIS A 339 -9.81 8.24 12.54
CA HIS A 339 -10.89 7.72 13.39
C HIS A 339 -12.02 7.20 12.51
N ARG A 340 -12.63 6.08 12.93
CA ARG A 340 -13.75 5.42 12.23
C ARG A 340 -14.90 6.37 11.88
N HIS A 341 -14.94 7.56 12.49
CA HIS A 341 -15.94 8.61 12.34
C HIS A 341 -15.81 9.49 11.07
N PHE A 342 -14.61 9.74 10.51
CA PHE A 342 -14.49 10.56 9.29
C PHE A 342 -15.12 9.87 8.07
N LEU A 343 -14.87 8.57 7.92
CA LEU A 343 -15.60 7.79 6.93
C LEU A 343 -17.09 7.64 7.31
N GLU A 344 -17.48 7.64 8.59
CA GLU A 344 -18.91 7.62 8.96
C GLU A 344 -19.65 8.91 8.62
N SER A 345 -19.00 10.08 8.73
CA SER A 345 -19.61 11.36 8.34
C SER A 345 -19.79 11.44 6.83
N LEU A 346 -18.87 10.85 6.05
CA LEU A 346 -18.98 10.70 4.61
C LEU A 346 -19.95 9.57 4.19
N PHE A 347 -20.14 8.54 5.05
CA PHE A 347 -20.82 7.27 4.74
C PHE A 347 -21.97 6.88 5.71
N HIS A 348 -22.76 7.86 6.18
CA HIS A 348 -23.77 7.71 7.25
C HIS A 348 -24.78 6.54 7.11
N LYS A 349 -25.34 6.15 8.28
CA LYS A 349 -25.79 4.78 8.65
C LYS A 349 -27.29 4.42 8.50
N SER A 350 -28.17 5.26 7.94
CA SER A 350 -29.63 5.01 8.00
C SER A 350 -30.32 5.09 6.65
N THR A 351 -30.74 3.91 6.15
CA THR A 351 -31.80 3.70 5.14
C THR A 351 -31.81 4.73 4.02
N THR A 352 -31.21 4.37 2.87
CA THR A 352 -31.00 5.15 1.63
C THR A 352 -29.68 5.95 1.52
N THR A 353 -28.78 5.84 2.49
CA THR A 353 -27.59 6.72 2.68
C THR A 353 -26.28 5.91 2.62
N ALA A 354 -25.08 6.44 2.31
CA ALA A 354 -24.60 7.78 1.94
C ALA A 354 -23.17 7.59 1.37
N PHE A 355 -22.81 8.28 0.28
CA PHE A 355 -21.41 8.42 -0.14
C PHE A 355 -21.20 9.81 -0.72
N ALA A 356 -20.56 10.67 0.05
CA ALA A 356 -20.44 12.07 -0.31
C ALA A 356 -19.31 12.33 -1.33
N PHE A 357 -18.31 11.44 -1.46
CA PHE A 357 -17.33 11.59 -2.54
C PHE A 357 -17.89 11.08 -3.87
N ASN A 358 -18.55 11.98 -4.59
CA ASN A 358 -19.27 11.78 -5.85
C ASN A 358 -18.35 11.59 -7.06
N SER A 359 -17.26 10.86 -6.86
CA SER A 359 -16.11 10.96 -7.73
C SER A 359 -16.17 9.95 -8.87
N THR A 360 -16.04 10.49 -10.07
CA THR A 360 -15.65 9.76 -11.27
C THR A 360 -14.16 9.40 -11.25
N LEU A 361 -13.43 9.76 -10.19
CA LEU A 361 -12.01 9.50 -10.01
C LEU A 361 -11.80 8.29 -9.07
N PRO A 362 -10.72 7.53 -9.28
CA PRO A 362 -10.21 6.58 -8.28
C PRO A 362 -10.07 7.22 -6.90
N VAL A 363 -10.35 6.43 -5.88
CA VAL A 363 -10.19 6.82 -4.47
C VAL A 363 -9.32 5.80 -3.75
N MET A 364 -8.24 6.24 -3.11
CA MET A 364 -7.44 5.42 -2.22
C MET A 364 -7.76 5.76 -0.77
N VAL A 365 -8.05 4.75 0.04
CA VAL A 365 -8.25 4.88 1.48
C VAL A 365 -7.03 4.33 2.20
N LEU A 366 -6.45 5.14 3.09
CA LEU A 366 -5.34 4.78 3.97
C LEU A 366 -5.84 4.66 5.42
N HIS A 367 -5.20 3.75 6.17
CA HIS A 367 -5.55 3.36 7.54
C HIS A 367 -4.42 3.60 8.52
#